data_AF-L9ZVY2-F1
#
_entry.id   AF-L9ZVY2-F1
#
_cell.length_a   1.000
_cell.length_b   1.000
_cell.length_c   1.000
_cell.angle_alpha   90.00
_cell.angle_beta   90.00
_cell.angle_gamma   90.00
#
_symmetry.space_group_name_H-M   'P 1'
#
loop_
_entity.id
_entity.type
_entity.pdbx_description
1 polymer ?
#
loop_
_entity_poly.entity_id
_entity_poly.type
_entity_poly.pdbx_seq_one_letter_code
_entity_poly.pdbx_strand_id
1 'polypeptide(L)'
;MIGMDTGLELTDVSSHKEADVRFEAELCHGTIETPPEIEFRLTNTGFPRQFFFGAKPPFTAVLSEEGTLTLIPEGDGTYVGPVDPDGPERPAEFIPDSPNEGCWRALGTPLKVSIGKAIPLDRDETISVRYTVLVSADHDVACPPNGSHQVTSRFSIGTVQENVHEATATLHVG
;
A
#
# COMPACT_ATOMS: atom_id res chain seq x y z
N MET A 1 19.96 5.00 -21.21
CA MET A 1 19.26 3.73 -20.89
C MET A 1 19.29 3.56 -19.39
N ILE A 2 18.25 2.92 -18.83
CA ILE A 2 17.96 2.68 -17.41
C ILE A 2 17.11 3.81 -16.78
N GLY A 3 15.84 3.86 -17.16
CA GLY A 3 14.79 4.13 -16.17
C GLY A 3 14.53 2.84 -15.39
N MET A 4 13.94 2.93 -14.20
CA MET A 4 13.32 1.79 -13.54
C MET A 4 12.43 1.07 -14.56
N ASP A 5 12.90 -0.05 -15.09
CA ASP A 5 12.07 -0.99 -15.84
C ASP A 5 11.36 -1.83 -14.78
N THR A 6 10.53 -1.16 -13.97
CA THR A 6 9.79 -1.78 -12.86
C THR A 6 8.77 -2.76 -13.45
N GLY A 7 9.25 -3.96 -13.78
CA GLY A 7 8.42 -5.11 -14.00
C GLY A 7 7.94 -5.63 -12.64
N LEU A 8 6.78 -5.15 -12.20
CA LEU A 8 6.07 -5.77 -11.10
C LEU A 8 5.33 -6.99 -11.65
N GLU A 9 5.92 -8.17 -11.54
CA GLU A 9 5.11 -9.38 -11.56
C GLU A 9 4.43 -9.47 -10.17
N LEU A 10 3.12 -9.71 -10.13
CA LEU A 10 2.39 -9.95 -8.89
C LEU A 10 2.22 -11.45 -8.78
N THR A 11 3.22 -12.11 -8.21
CA THR A 11 3.15 -13.55 -7.97
C THR A 11 2.64 -13.75 -6.55
N ASP A 12 1.37 -14.11 -6.45
CA ASP A 12 0.67 -14.54 -5.23
C ASP A 12 0.13 -13.42 -4.33
N VAL A 13 -1.03 -12.88 -4.71
CA VAL A 13 -1.98 -12.36 -3.73
C VAL A 13 -2.63 -13.59 -3.12
N SER A 14 -2.20 -14.00 -1.93
CA SER A 14 -2.78 -15.17 -1.26
C SER A 14 -4.26 -14.91 -0.98
N SER A 15 -5.12 -15.35 -1.91
CA SER A 15 -6.56 -15.27 -1.75
C SER A 15 -6.93 -16.16 -0.56
N HIS A 16 -7.17 -15.58 0.61
CA HIS A 16 -7.70 -16.32 1.74
C HIS A 16 -9.16 -16.67 1.45
N LYS A 17 -9.37 -17.77 0.70
CA LYS A 17 -10.67 -18.37 0.41
C LYS A 17 -11.51 -18.65 1.67
N GLU A 18 -10.89 -18.64 2.85
CA GLU A 18 -11.55 -18.92 4.12
C GLU A 18 -12.41 -17.76 4.67
N ALA A 19 -12.28 -16.54 4.14
CA ALA A 19 -12.98 -15.37 4.69
C ALA A 19 -14.23 -14.92 3.90
N ASP A 20 -14.62 -15.61 2.82
CA ASP A 20 -15.61 -15.13 1.84
C ASP A 20 -15.28 -13.72 1.32
N VAL A 21 -14.00 -13.47 1.03
CA VAL A 21 -13.52 -12.24 0.41
C VAL A 21 -12.61 -12.56 -0.74
N ARG A 22 -12.56 -11.66 -1.72
CA ARG A 22 -11.53 -11.66 -2.75
C ARG A 22 -10.69 -10.40 -2.57
N PHE A 23 -9.39 -10.59 -2.39
CA PHE A 23 -8.42 -9.51 -2.34
C PHE A 23 -7.59 -9.54 -3.62
N GLU A 24 -7.41 -8.37 -4.23
CA GLU A 24 -6.70 -8.19 -5.50
C GLU A 24 -5.75 -7.00 -5.36
N ALA A 25 -4.61 -7.08 -6.03
CA ALA A 25 -3.67 -5.98 -6.16
C ALA A 25 -3.33 -5.85 -7.65
N GLU A 26 -3.24 -4.62 -8.16
CA GLU A 26 -2.94 -4.36 -9.56
C GLU A 26 -1.97 -3.18 -9.67
N LEU A 27 -0.84 -3.39 -10.36
CA LEU A 27 0.06 -2.29 -10.69
C LEU A 27 -0.63 -1.37 -11.72
N CYS A 28 -0.81 -0.12 -11.34
CA CYS A 28 -1.19 0.96 -12.24
C CYS A 28 0.07 1.49 -12.97
N HIS A 29 -0.08 1.95 -14.21
CA HIS A 29 1.06 2.29 -15.07
C HIS A 29 1.97 3.36 -14.43
N GLY A 30 3.24 3.00 -14.17
CA GLY A 30 4.33 3.91 -13.84
C GLY A 30 5.24 4.14 -15.05
N THR A 31 5.90 5.29 -15.11
CA THR A 31 6.90 5.59 -16.13
C THR A 31 8.18 6.10 -15.47
N ILE A 32 9.22 6.42 -16.24
CA ILE A 32 10.37 7.14 -15.68
C ILE A 32 9.97 8.55 -15.19
N GLU A 33 8.90 9.13 -15.75
CA GLU A 33 8.41 10.48 -15.45
C GLU A 33 7.30 10.50 -14.41
N THR A 34 6.75 9.33 -14.05
CA THR A 34 5.66 9.20 -13.07
C THR A 34 5.92 8.00 -12.15
N PRO A 35 5.82 8.17 -10.82
CA PRO A 35 6.08 7.06 -9.91
C PRO A 35 5.11 5.89 -10.16
N PRO A 36 5.55 4.65 -9.91
CA PRO A 36 4.68 3.48 -10.02
C PRO A 36 3.56 3.57 -8.99
N GLU A 37 2.39 3.07 -9.39
CA GLU A 37 1.19 3.06 -8.55
C GLU A 37 0.66 1.63 -8.42
N ILE A 38 0.02 1.32 -7.29
CA ILE A 38 -0.65 0.04 -7.07
C ILE A 38 -2.04 0.28 -6.50
N GLU A 39 -3.05 -0.40 -7.04
CA GLU A 39 -4.40 -0.39 -6.51
C GLU A 39 -4.68 -1.71 -5.80
N PHE A 40 -5.07 -1.63 -4.52
CA PHE A 40 -5.58 -2.75 -3.76
C PHE A 40 -7.10 -2.73 -3.75
N ARG A 41 -7.71 -3.88 -4.01
CA ARG A 41 -9.17 -4.05 -4.03
C ARG A 41 -9.58 -5.19 -3.10
N LEU A 42 -10.70 -5.00 -2.41
CA LEU A 42 -11.35 -6.05 -1.63
C LEU A 42 -12.81 -6.12 -2.03
N THR A 43 -13.23 -7.29 -2.51
CA THR A 43 -14.62 -7.63 -2.78
C THR A 43 -15.16 -8.53 -1.66
N ASN A 44 -16.31 -8.17 -1.08
CA ASN A 44 -17.02 -9.08 -0.17
C ASN A 44 -17.78 -10.13 -0.99
N THR A 45 -17.34 -11.39 -1.00
CA THR A 45 -18.04 -12.47 -1.73
C THR A 45 -19.05 -13.23 -0.88
N GLY A 46 -19.16 -12.87 0.41
CA GLY A 46 -20.07 -13.47 1.38
C GLY A 46 -21.38 -12.70 1.55
N PHE A 47 -22.03 -12.87 2.70
CA PHE A 47 -23.21 -12.09 3.08
C PHE A 47 -22.84 -10.64 3.45
N PRO A 48 -23.78 -9.68 3.37
CA PRO A 48 -23.56 -8.31 3.84
C PRO A 48 -23.08 -8.28 5.30
N ARG A 49 -21.98 -7.57 5.56
CA ARG A 49 -21.35 -7.53 6.89
C ARG A 49 -20.41 -6.35 7.04
N GLN A 50 -20.01 -6.08 8.28
CA GLN A 50 -19.10 -5.00 8.61
C GLN A 50 -17.64 -5.48 8.60
N PHE A 51 -16.77 -4.67 8.00
CA PHE A 51 -15.33 -4.85 7.96
C PHE A 51 -14.64 -3.77 8.77
N PHE A 52 -13.57 -4.13 9.46
CA PHE A 52 -12.75 -3.21 10.24
C PHE A 52 -11.35 -3.17 9.66
N PHE A 53 -10.93 -2.00 9.21
CA PHE A 53 -9.63 -1.75 8.63
C PHE A 53 -8.88 -0.71 9.45
N GLY A 54 -7.60 -0.52 9.11
CA GLY A 54 -6.89 0.68 9.51
C GLY A 54 -7.36 1.94 8.76
N ALA A 55 -6.53 2.98 8.83
CA ALA A 55 -6.83 4.32 8.32
C ALA A 55 -7.21 4.41 6.84
N LYS A 56 -6.64 3.52 6.01
CA LYS A 56 -6.80 3.50 4.55
C LYS A 56 -7.27 2.10 4.14
N PRO A 57 -8.58 1.86 4.05
CA PRO A 57 -9.14 0.59 3.61
C PRO A 57 -9.10 0.49 2.07
N PRO A 58 -9.05 -0.73 1.49
CA PRO A 58 -8.95 -2.02 2.20
C PRO A 58 -7.54 -2.38 2.70
N PHE A 59 -6.51 -1.60 2.37
CA PHE A 59 -5.11 -1.95 2.64
C PHE A 59 -4.37 -0.79 3.29
N THR A 60 -3.81 -0.96 4.49
CA THR A 60 -3.23 0.13 5.30
C THR A 60 -1.73 -0.04 5.59
N ALA A 61 -0.98 -0.79 4.78
CA ALA A 61 0.48 -0.76 4.90
C ALA A 61 1.00 0.54 4.26
N VAL A 62 2.01 1.14 4.89
CA VAL A 62 2.73 2.32 4.34
C VAL A 62 4.21 2.04 4.11
N LEU A 63 4.67 0.84 4.48
CA LEU A 63 6.03 0.35 4.30
C LEU A 63 5.96 -1.13 3.91
N SER A 64 6.95 -1.61 3.16
CA SER A 64 7.22 -3.04 3.04
C SER A 64 7.77 -3.61 4.35
N GLU A 65 7.72 -4.94 4.52
CA GLU A 65 8.13 -5.61 5.77
C GLU A 65 9.59 -5.34 6.12
N GLU A 66 10.45 -5.32 5.10
CA GLU A 66 11.87 -4.98 5.22
C GLU A 66 12.15 -3.47 5.22
N GLY A 67 11.12 -2.63 5.05
CA GLY A 67 11.22 -1.17 5.13
C GLY A 67 11.83 -0.49 3.91
N THR A 68 12.16 -1.22 2.84
CA THR A 68 12.83 -0.65 1.65
C THR A 68 11.89 0.10 0.72
N LEU A 69 10.60 -0.25 0.72
CA LEU A 69 9.57 0.46 -0.05
C LEU A 69 8.65 1.23 0.89
N THR A 70 8.25 2.41 0.44
CA THR A 70 7.26 3.27 1.07
C THR A 70 6.03 3.35 0.17
N LEU A 71 4.85 3.17 0.76
CA LEU A 71 3.55 3.21 0.08
C LEU A 71 2.79 4.44 0.55
N ILE A 72 2.55 5.38 -0.37
CA ILE A 72 1.84 6.63 -0.10
C ILE A 72 0.40 6.52 -0.62
N PRO A 73 -0.62 6.48 0.24
CA PRO A 73 -2.01 6.32 -0.19
C PRO A 73 -2.51 7.58 -0.89
N GLU A 74 -3.28 7.40 -1.97
CA GLU A 74 -4.08 8.47 -2.56
C GLU A 74 -5.16 8.99 -1.57
N GLY A 75 -5.61 10.22 -1.81
CA GLY A 75 -6.74 10.83 -1.10
C GLY A 75 -6.33 11.67 0.12
N ASP A 76 -7.29 11.86 1.04
CA ASP A 76 -7.16 12.80 2.15
C ASP A 76 -6.08 12.40 3.18
N GLY A 77 -5.12 13.29 3.40
CA GLY A 77 -3.91 13.05 4.21
C GLY A 77 -4.09 12.88 5.71
N THR A 78 -5.32 12.73 6.19
CA THR A 78 -5.69 12.82 7.61
C THR A 78 -5.04 11.74 8.51
N TYR A 79 -4.36 10.76 7.93
CA TYR A 79 -3.91 9.57 8.65
C TYR A 79 -2.49 9.09 8.32
N VAL A 80 -1.74 9.90 7.57
CA VAL A 80 -0.31 9.74 7.33
C VAL A 80 0.34 11.02 7.83
N GLY A 81 1.20 10.92 8.83
CA GLY A 81 1.97 12.06 9.35
C GLY A 81 3.47 11.83 9.17
N PRO A 82 4.33 12.82 9.42
CA PRO A 82 5.76 12.61 9.36
C PRO A 82 6.25 11.94 10.64
N VAL A 83 7.32 11.14 10.51
CA VAL A 83 8.10 10.69 11.67
C VAL A 83 8.96 11.83 12.24
N ASP A 84 9.46 12.71 11.37
CA ASP A 84 10.25 13.90 11.73
C ASP A 84 9.35 15.14 11.91
N PRO A 85 9.48 15.95 12.98
CA PRO A 85 8.74 17.20 13.15
C PRO A 85 8.80 18.17 11.96
N ASP A 86 9.88 18.17 11.19
CA ASP A 86 10.06 19.05 10.02
C ASP A 86 9.79 18.30 8.69
N GLY A 87 9.28 17.07 8.76
CA GLY A 87 9.01 16.22 7.62
C GLY A 87 7.68 16.51 6.89
N PRO A 88 7.39 15.79 5.79
CA PRO A 88 6.16 15.97 5.02
C PRO A 88 4.89 15.70 5.84
N GLU A 89 3.92 16.62 5.83
CA GLU A 89 2.69 16.50 6.62
C GLU A 89 1.54 15.84 5.85
N ARG A 90 1.61 15.85 4.53
CA ARG A 90 0.56 15.32 3.65
C ARG A 90 1.11 14.24 2.74
N PRO A 91 0.29 13.23 2.34
CA PRO A 91 0.73 12.17 1.43
C PRO A 91 1.45 12.67 0.18
N ALA A 92 0.91 13.68 -0.49
CA ALA A 92 1.52 14.24 -1.71
C ALA A 92 2.90 14.87 -1.47
N GLU A 93 3.21 15.34 -0.26
CA GLU A 93 4.48 15.97 0.08
C GLU A 93 5.60 14.92 0.29
N PHE A 94 5.27 13.63 0.46
CA PHE A 94 6.26 12.56 0.50
C PHE A 94 6.79 12.18 -0.89
N ILE A 95 6.07 12.56 -1.95
CA ILE A 95 6.41 12.22 -3.34
C ILE A 95 7.29 13.35 -3.89
N PRO A 96 8.51 13.07 -4.38
CA PRO A 96 9.35 14.10 -4.99
C PRO A 96 8.75 14.57 -6.32
N ASP A 97 9.15 15.73 -6.82
CA ASP A 97 8.68 16.23 -8.14
C ASP A 97 9.34 15.50 -9.33
N SER A 98 10.47 14.82 -9.09
CA SER A 98 11.25 14.11 -10.11
C SER A 98 12.02 12.95 -9.50
N PRO A 99 12.33 11.89 -10.27
CA PRO A 99 13.17 10.81 -9.77
C PRO A 99 14.60 11.31 -9.51
N ASN A 100 15.25 10.74 -8.50
CA ASN A 100 16.66 10.98 -8.20
C ASN A 100 17.44 9.66 -8.37
N GLU A 101 18.61 9.72 -8.99
CA GLU A 101 19.49 8.55 -9.22
C GLU A 101 18.80 7.35 -9.91
N GLY A 102 17.73 7.61 -10.68
CA GLY A 102 17.01 6.59 -11.44
C GLY A 102 15.78 6.00 -10.73
N CYS A 103 15.38 6.50 -9.56
CA CYS A 103 14.16 6.06 -8.86
C CYS A 103 13.39 7.18 -8.16
N TRP A 104 12.14 6.87 -7.84
CA TRP A 104 11.28 7.70 -7.00
C TRP A 104 11.54 7.37 -5.54
N ARG A 105 12.27 8.24 -4.83
CA ARG A 105 12.58 8.09 -3.40
C ARG A 105 11.70 9.03 -2.59
N ALA A 106 11.11 8.54 -1.51
CA ALA A 106 10.28 9.34 -0.62
C ALA A 106 11.10 10.47 0.01
N LEU A 107 10.47 11.64 0.20
CA LEU A 107 11.07 12.81 0.86
C LEU A 107 11.09 12.69 2.39
N GLY A 108 10.51 11.62 2.94
CA GLY A 108 10.51 11.31 4.37
C GLY A 108 9.84 9.96 4.64
N THR A 109 9.81 9.56 5.91
CA THR A 109 9.18 8.31 6.33
C THR A 109 7.77 8.60 6.88
N PRO A 110 6.71 8.02 6.29
CA PRO A 110 5.35 8.21 6.77
C PRO A 110 5.09 7.42 8.05
N LEU A 111 4.52 8.09 9.05
CA LEU A 111 3.94 7.46 10.24
C LEU A 111 2.52 6.98 9.93
N LYS A 112 2.27 5.70 10.20
CA LYS A 112 0.93 5.13 10.22
C LYS A 112 0.21 5.49 11.51
N VAL A 113 -0.85 6.29 11.43
CA VAL A 113 -1.70 6.56 12.60
C VAL A 113 -2.64 5.37 12.86
N SER A 114 -2.69 4.88 14.10
CA SER A 114 -3.55 3.77 14.52
C SER A 114 -5.03 4.18 14.68
N ILE A 115 -5.68 4.52 13.57
CA ILE A 115 -7.12 4.79 13.50
C ILE A 115 -7.80 3.67 12.72
N GLY A 116 -8.91 3.16 13.27
CA GLY A 116 -9.71 2.12 12.65
C GLY A 116 -10.92 2.70 11.90
N LYS A 117 -11.32 2.06 10.81
CA LYS A 117 -12.54 2.38 10.06
C LYS A 117 -13.43 1.16 9.95
N ALA A 118 -14.71 1.35 10.25
CA ALA A 118 -15.74 0.33 10.10
C ALA A 118 -16.51 0.60 8.79
N ILE A 119 -16.48 -0.34 7.85
CA ILE A 119 -17.11 -0.22 6.54
C ILE A 119 -18.10 -1.38 6.37
N PRO A 120 -19.42 -1.11 6.27
CA PRO A 120 -20.36 -2.13 5.82
C PRO A 120 -20.13 -2.38 4.33
N LEU A 121 -20.07 -3.65 3.91
CA LEU A 121 -20.05 -4.03 2.50
C LEU A 121 -21.19 -5.00 2.22
N ASP A 122 -21.96 -4.73 1.18
CA ASP A 122 -22.92 -5.67 0.62
C ASP A 122 -22.21 -6.83 -0.09
N ARG A 123 -22.98 -7.85 -0.50
CA ARG A 123 -22.45 -8.94 -1.32
C ARG A 123 -22.00 -8.38 -2.67
N ASP A 124 -20.84 -8.81 -3.11
CA ASP A 124 -20.14 -8.43 -4.34
C ASP A 124 -19.72 -6.94 -4.39
N GLU A 125 -19.92 -6.18 -3.30
CA GLU A 125 -19.40 -4.82 -3.18
C GLU A 125 -17.88 -4.83 -3.07
N THR A 126 -17.24 -3.91 -3.79
CA THR A 126 -15.78 -3.76 -3.83
C THR A 126 -15.37 -2.37 -3.36
N ILE A 127 -14.40 -2.32 -2.46
CA ILE A 127 -13.68 -1.10 -2.10
C ILE A 127 -12.26 -1.18 -2.60
N SER A 128 -11.67 -0.03 -2.93
CA SER A 128 -10.28 0.06 -3.37
C SER A 128 -9.55 1.27 -2.82
N VAL A 129 -8.22 1.17 -2.85
CA VAL A 129 -7.30 2.27 -2.54
C VAL A 129 -6.09 2.15 -3.44
N ARG A 130 -5.66 3.29 -4.00
CA ARG A 130 -4.42 3.38 -4.76
C ARG A 130 -3.30 3.94 -3.90
N TYR A 131 -2.10 3.46 -4.15
CA TYR A 131 -0.86 3.88 -3.52
C TYR A 131 0.17 4.24 -4.57
N THR A 132 0.91 5.31 -4.35
CA THR A 132 2.20 5.56 -5.01
C THR A 132 3.27 4.76 -4.29
N VAL A 133 4.11 4.04 -5.04
CA VAL A 133 5.19 3.21 -4.50
C VAL A 133 6.52 3.93 -4.70
N LEU A 134 7.25 4.12 -3.61
CA LEU A 134 8.52 4.84 -3.55
C LEU A 134 9.59 3.99 -2.87
N VAL A 135 10.85 4.24 -3.17
CA VAL A 135 11.96 3.80 -2.32
C VAL A 135 11.92 4.58 -1.02
N SER A 136 12.09 3.91 0.11
CA SER A 136 12.05 4.57 1.43
C SER A 136 13.15 5.61 1.60
N ALA A 137 12.84 6.68 2.34
CA ALA A 137 13.75 7.81 2.56
C ALA A 137 15.02 7.39 3.32
N ASP A 138 14.86 6.57 4.35
CA ASP A 138 15.94 6.23 5.31
C ASP A 138 16.80 5.02 4.92
N HIS A 139 16.52 4.40 3.78
CA HIS A 139 17.24 3.20 3.35
C HIS A 139 18.35 3.55 2.37
N ASP A 140 19.61 3.35 2.76
CA ASP A 140 20.77 3.38 1.86
C ASP A 140 20.80 2.11 0.99
N VAL A 141 19.77 1.98 0.16
CA VAL A 141 19.60 0.89 -0.80
C VAL A 141 19.86 1.42 -2.20
N ALA A 142 20.41 0.55 -3.05
CA ALA A 142 20.53 0.79 -4.47
C ALA A 142 19.16 1.17 -5.06
N CYS A 143 19.21 1.97 -6.11
CA CYS A 143 18.06 2.60 -6.75
C CYS A 143 18.01 2.08 -8.20
N PRO A 144 17.08 1.19 -8.57
CA PRO A 144 16.02 0.55 -7.75
C PRO A 144 16.49 -0.50 -6.73
N PRO A 145 15.72 -0.74 -5.64
CA PRO A 145 15.94 -1.85 -4.72
C PRO A 145 15.45 -3.13 -5.39
N ASN A 146 16.32 -3.83 -6.10
CA ASN A 146 15.95 -5.05 -6.80
C ASN A 146 15.53 -6.15 -5.82
N GLY A 147 14.49 -6.90 -6.18
CA GLY A 147 14.04 -8.06 -5.42
C GLY A 147 12.53 -8.15 -5.26
N SER A 148 12.13 -8.89 -4.23
CA SER A 148 10.74 -9.11 -3.86
C SER A 148 10.49 -8.48 -2.50
N HIS A 149 9.45 -7.67 -2.40
CA HIS A 149 9.15 -6.84 -1.23
C HIS A 149 7.74 -7.16 -0.77
N GLN A 150 7.57 -7.59 0.47
CA GLN A 150 6.25 -7.94 0.98
C GLN A 150 5.60 -6.74 1.62
N VAL A 151 4.31 -6.55 1.34
CA VAL A 151 3.47 -5.58 2.03
C VAL A 151 2.30 -6.33 2.63
N THR A 152 2.05 -6.08 3.91
CA THR A 152 1.06 -6.83 4.68
C THR A 152 0.12 -5.88 5.40
N SER A 153 -1.19 -6.13 5.27
CA SER A 153 -2.25 -5.38 5.96
C SER A 153 -3.18 -6.34 6.69
N ARG A 154 -3.71 -5.90 7.83
CA ARG A 154 -4.69 -6.65 8.61
C ARG A 154 -6.04 -5.98 8.60
N PHE A 155 -7.08 -6.79 8.62
CA PHE A 155 -8.46 -6.36 8.77
C PHE A 155 -9.26 -7.41 9.54
N SER A 156 -10.42 -7.02 10.07
CA SER A 156 -11.32 -7.91 10.78
C SER A 156 -12.71 -7.91 10.16
N ILE A 157 -13.41 -9.04 10.28
CA ILE A 157 -14.81 -9.19 9.84
C ILE A 157 -15.69 -9.36 11.08
N GLY A 158 -16.70 -8.50 11.22
CA GLY A 158 -17.66 -8.53 12.33
C GLY A 158 -17.36 -7.51 13.42
N THR A 159 -16.30 -7.70 14.21
CA THR A 159 -15.88 -6.76 15.27
C THR A 159 -14.38 -6.45 15.17
N VAL A 160 -13.88 -5.44 15.90
CA VAL A 160 -12.50 -4.93 15.79
C VAL A 160 -11.41 -5.97 16.14
N GLN A 161 -11.74 -7.03 16.88
CA GLN A 161 -10.76 -8.01 17.37
C GLN A 161 -11.10 -9.46 17.04
N GLU A 162 -12.22 -9.71 16.35
CA GLU A 162 -12.61 -11.06 15.93
C GLU A 162 -12.28 -11.27 14.46
N ASN A 163 -12.04 -12.54 14.07
CA ASN A 163 -11.78 -12.94 12.69
C ASN A 163 -10.76 -12.02 12.00
N VAL A 164 -9.59 -11.88 12.62
CA VAL A 164 -8.50 -11.07 12.05
C VAL A 164 -7.94 -11.83 10.85
N HIS A 165 -7.94 -11.17 9.71
CA HIS A 165 -7.40 -11.64 8.46
C HIS A 165 -6.18 -10.79 8.07
N GLU A 166 -5.27 -11.43 7.38
CA GLU A 166 -4.09 -10.81 6.82
C GLU A 166 -4.18 -10.85 5.29
N ALA A 167 -3.86 -9.73 4.66
CA ALA A 167 -3.74 -9.60 3.22
C ALA A 167 -2.28 -9.23 2.93
N THR A 168 -1.61 -10.06 2.15
CA THR A 168 -0.21 -9.85 1.74
C THR A 168 -0.15 -9.73 0.23
N ALA A 169 0.64 -8.77 -0.24
CA ALA A 169 1.03 -8.66 -1.63
C ALA A 169 2.56 -8.64 -1.75
N THR A 170 3.08 -9.26 -2.79
CA THR A 170 4.51 -9.26 -3.12
C THR A 170 4.75 -8.31 -4.28
N LEU A 171 5.65 -7.35 -4.09
CA LEU A 171 6.07 -6.38 -5.08
C LEU A 171 7.43 -6.81 -5.65
N HIS A 172 7.49 -7.10 -6.96
CA HIS A 172 8.75 -7.42 -7.64
C HIS A 172 9.34 -6.17 -8.29
N VAL A 173 10.61 -5.87 -7.99
CA VAL A 173 11.37 -4.74 -8.54
C VAL A 173 12.61 -5.31 -9.23
N GLY A 174 12.83 -4.95 -10.49
CA GLY A 174 13.93 -5.48 -11.33
C GLY A 174 14.40 -4.50 -12.39
#